data_AF-A0A926BLU0-F1
#
_entry.id   AF-A0A926BLU0-F1
#
_cell.length_a   1.000
_cell.length_b   1.000
_cell.length_c   1.000
_cell.angle_alpha   90.00
_cell.angle_beta   90.00
_cell.angle_gamma   90.00
#
_symmetry.space_group_name_H-M   'P 1'
#
loop_
_entity.id
_entity.type
_entity.pdbx_description
1 polymer ?
#
loop_
_entity_poly.entity_id
_entity_poly.type
_entity_poly.pdbx_seq_one_letter_code
_entity_poly.pdbx_strand_id
1 'polypeptide(L)'
;MKNILANSILFGWFAVGVGYVFLALPPAFGFQVPELAPMVSLHLPNAIVSVVAAFVAGWFGVRYLTKGRQPMDDIKSAAAAALAALFCLITTVTGSM
;
A
#
# COMPACT_ATOMS: atom_id res chain seq x y z
N MET A 1 -1.80 3.38 27.87
CA MET A 1 -3.22 3.34 27.46
C MET A 1 -3.60 4.38 26.41
N LYS A 2 -3.23 5.67 26.53
CA LYS A 2 -3.57 6.72 25.54
C LYS A 2 -3.19 6.40 24.09
N ASN A 3 -2.01 5.79 23.86
CA ASN A 3 -1.51 5.50 22.51
C ASN A 3 -2.26 4.36 21.81
N ILE A 4 -2.77 3.38 22.58
CA ILE A 4 -3.53 2.26 22.04
C ILE A 4 -4.90 2.77 21.59
N LEU A 5 -5.55 3.59 22.41
CA LEU A 5 -6.84 4.19 22.08
C LEU A 5 -6.74 5.09 20.83
N ALA A 6 -5.68 5.92 20.75
CA ALA A 6 -5.42 6.77 19.60
C ALA A 6 -5.18 5.96 18.31
N ASN A 7 -4.39 4.87 18.39
CA ASN A 7 -4.15 3.99 17.26
C ASN A 7 -5.43 3.27 16.80
N SER A 8 -6.27 2.81 17.72
CA SER A 8 -7.55 2.18 17.39
C SER A 8 -8.52 3.17 16.72
N ILE A 9 -8.54 4.43 17.16
CA ILE A 9 -9.35 5.49 16.54
C ILE A 9 -8.83 5.81 15.13
N LEU A 10 -7.52 5.93 14.96
CA LEU A 10 -6.88 6.13 13.65
C LEU A 10 -7.19 4.98 12.68
N PHE A 11 -7.10 3.74 13.18
CA PHE A 11 -7.42 2.55 12.39
C PHE A 11 -8.90 2.52 12.00
N GLY A 12 -9.80 2.84 12.94
CA GLY A 12 -11.23 2.95 12.66
C GLY A 12 -11.55 4.03 11.63
N TRP A 13 -10.94 5.21 11.75
CA TRP A 13 -11.11 6.30 10.80
C TRP A 13 -10.60 5.94 9.40
N PHE A 14 -9.42 5.32 9.31
CA PHE A 14 -8.86 4.85 8.05
C PHE A 14 -9.76 3.78 7.40
N ALA A 15 -10.24 2.80 8.17
CA ALA A 15 -11.13 1.76 7.68
C ALA A 15 -12.46 2.32 7.15
N VAL A 16 -13.04 3.30 7.84
CA VAL A 16 -14.25 4.00 7.38
C VAL A 16 -13.98 4.76 6.09
N GLY A 17 -12.86 5.47 5.97
CA GLY A 17 -12.48 6.19 4.76
C GLY A 17 -12.32 5.25 3.56
N VAL A 18 -11.61 4.13 3.73
CA VAL A 18 -11.45 3.12 2.68
C VAL A 18 -12.78 2.48 2.30
N GLY A 19 -13.63 2.15 3.29
CA GLY A 19 -14.96 1.59 3.05
C GLY A 19 -15.89 2.55 2.30
N TYR A 20 -15.83 3.84 2.60
CA TYR A 20 -16.60 4.87 1.90
C TYR A 20 -16.19 4.98 0.43
N VAL A 21 -14.89 4.95 0.13
CA VAL A 21 -14.39 4.96 -1.25
C VAL A 21 -14.83 3.70 -2.02
N PHE A 22 -14.92 2.54 -1.34
CA PHE A 22 -15.42 1.31 -1.98
C PHE A 22 -16.92 1.34 -2.28
N LEU A 23 -17.74 1.87 -1.35
CA LEU A 23 -19.20 1.68 -1.39
C LEU A 23 -19.97 2.86 -1.96
N ALA A 24 -19.42 4.07 -1.88
CA ALA A 24 -20.17 5.30 -2.10
C ALA A 24 -19.49 6.29 -3.05
N LEU A 25 -18.39 5.90 -3.72
CA LEU A 25 -17.75 6.78 -4.69
C LEU A 25 -18.62 6.84 -5.96
N PRO A 26 -19.18 8.02 -6.31
CA PRO A 26 -19.97 8.15 -7.52
C PRO A 26 -19.09 7.90 -8.76
N PRO A 27 -19.67 7.41 -9.87
CA PRO A 27 -18.94 7.26 -11.13
C PRO A 27 -18.26 8.58 -11.50
N ALA A 28 -16.93 8.53 -11.70
CA ALA A 28 -16.14 9.73 -11.91
C ALA A 28 -16.45 10.34 -13.29
N PHE A 29 -16.92 11.60 -13.29
CA PHE A 29 -17.09 12.37 -14.52
C PHE A 29 -15.73 12.56 -15.21
N GLY A 30 -15.57 11.98 -16.41
CA GLY A 30 -14.34 12.03 -17.20
C GLY A 30 -13.62 10.70 -17.40
N PHE A 31 -14.07 9.61 -16.76
CA PHE A 31 -13.59 8.26 -17.05
C PHE A 31 -14.22 7.71 -18.34
N GLN A 32 -13.43 7.00 -19.17
CA GLN A 32 -13.93 6.30 -20.37
C GLN A 32 -14.96 5.22 -20.03
N VAL A 33 -14.78 4.57 -18.87
CA VAL A 33 -15.72 3.59 -18.30
C VAL A 33 -16.00 4.03 -16.86
N PRO A 34 -17.13 4.72 -16.61
CA PRO A 34 -17.44 5.31 -15.29
C PRO A 34 -17.53 4.29 -14.15
N GLU A 35 -17.85 3.05 -14.49
CA GLU A 35 -17.97 1.90 -13.57
C GLU A 35 -16.63 1.45 -12.99
N LEU A 36 -15.52 1.73 -13.68
CA LEU A 36 -14.17 1.37 -13.22
C LEU A 36 -13.58 2.39 -12.23
N ALA A 37 -14.21 3.56 -12.07
CA ALA A 37 -13.67 4.64 -11.26
C ALA A 37 -13.46 4.27 -9.77
N PRO A 38 -14.40 3.55 -9.09
CA PRO A 38 -14.19 3.12 -7.71
C PRO A 38 -13.05 2.11 -7.57
N MET A 39 -12.96 1.16 -8.52
CA MET A 39 -11.91 0.14 -8.56
C MET A 39 -10.52 0.78 -8.71
N VAL A 40 -10.35 1.66 -9.70
CA VAL A 40 -9.08 2.34 -9.99
C VAL A 40 -8.65 3.24 -8.82
N SER A 41 -9.60 3.86 -8.13
CA SER A 41 -9.33 4.75 -6.99
C SER A 41 -8.62 4.07 -5.83
N LEU A 42 -8.75 2.74 -5.70
CA LEU A 42 -8.06 1.96 -4.66
C LEU A 42 -6.98 1.06 -5.23
N HIS A 43 -7.18 0.51 -6.42
CA HIS A 43 -6.16 -0.31 -7.08
C HIS A 43 -4.87 0.49 -7.36
N LEU A 44 -4.99 1.67 -7.99
CA LEU A 44 -3.84 2.42 -8.48
C LEU A 44 -2.92 2.95 -7.36
N PRO A 45 -3.42 3.58 -6.27
CA PRO A 45 -2.56 4.02 -5.19
C PRO A 45 -1.84 2.85 -4.51
N ASN A 46 -2.54 1.74 -4.26
CA ASN A 46 -1.95 0.55 -3.64
C ASN A 46 -0.88 -0.09 -4.54
N ALA A 47 -1.10 -0.11 -5.86
CA ALA A 47 -0.13 -0.59 -6.83
C ALA A 47 1.16 0.25 -6.80
N ILE A 48 1.03 1.57 -6.77
CA ILE A 48 2.18 2.49 -6.70
C ILE A 48 2.97 2.27 -5.42
N VAL A 49 2.29 2.16 -4.27
CA VAL A 49 2.95 1.90 -2.98
C VAL A 49 3.69 0.56 -3.00
N SER A 50 3.06 -0.50 -3.53
CA SER A 50 3.70 -1.81 -3.69
C SER A 50 4.98 -1.73 -4.52
N VAL A 51 4.92 -1.04 -5.67
CA VAL A 51 6.07 -0.87 -6.57
C VAL A 51 7.20 -0.10 -5.90
N VAL A 52 6.89 1.04 -5.28
CA VAL A 52 7.90 1.86 -4.58
C VAL A 52 8.55 1.04 -3.45
N ALA A 53 7.76 0.34 -2.65
CA ALA A 53 8.27 -0.51 -1.58
C ALA A 53 9.17 -1.64 -2.11
N ALA A 54 8.80 -2.27 -3.24
CA ALA A 54 9.61 -3.30 -3.88
C ALA A 54 10.96 -2.74 -4.38
N PHE A 55 10.97 -1.55 -4.98
CA PHE A 55 12.20 -0.88 -5.37
C PHE A 55 13.09 -0.53 -4.18
N VAL A 56 12.51 -0.04 -3.09
CA VAL A 56 13.24 0.25 -1.85
C VAL A 56 13.83 -1.02 -1.24
N ALA A 57 13.09 -2.13 -1.24
CA ALA A 57 13.59 -3.42 -0.81
C ALA A 57 14.80 -3.86 -1.64
N GLY A 58 14.67 -3.81 -2.98
CA GLY A 58 15.77 -4.10 -3.89
C GLY A 58 16.99 -3.20 -3.67
N TRP A 59 16.78 -1.89 -3.49
CA TRP A 59 17.85 -0.93 -3.27
C TRP A 59 18.65 -1.23 -1.99
N PHE A 60 17.96 -1.46 -0.87
CA PHE A 60 18.63 -1.81 0.39
C PHE A 60 19.25 -3.21 0.34
N GLY A 61 18.63 -4.16 -0.36
CA GLY A 61 19.21 -5.49 -0.60
C GLY A 61 20.52 -5.42 -1.40
N VAL A 62 20.55 -4.68 -2.50
CA VAL A 62 21.78 -4.47 -3.29
C VAL A 62 22.82 -3.74 -2.44
N ARG A 63 22.43 -2.69 -1.72
CA ARG A 63 23.32 -1.95 -0.84
C ARG A 63 23.95 -2.84 0.25
N TYR A 64 23.16 -3.74 0.85
CA TYR A 64 23.64 -4.71 1.83
C TYR A 64 24.72 -5.63 1.22
N LEU A 65 24.49 -6.14 0.01
CA LEU A 65 25.44 -7.03 -0.67
C LEU A 65 26.71 -6.31 -1.11
N THR A 66 26.61 -5.06 -1.56
CA THR A 66 27.76 -4.32 -2.13
C THR A 66 28.58 -3.55 -1.09
N LYS A 67 27.97 -3.00 -0.03
CA LYS A 67 28.64 -2.06 0.90
C LYS A 67 29.08 -2.65 2.25
N GLY A 68 29.25 -3.97 2.32
CA GLY A 68 29.83 -4.62 3.50
C GLY A 68 28.83 -5.16 4.51
N ARG A 69 27.64 -5.58 4.06
CA ARG A 69 26.67 -6.39 4.84
C ARG A 69 26.25 -5.72 6.15
N GLN A 70 25.94 -4.42 6.11
CA GLN A 70 25.47 -3.69 7.27
C GLN A 70 24.09 -4.21 7.71
N PRO A 71 23.91 -4.70 8.95
CA PRO A 71 22.64 -5.31 9.38
C PRO A 71 21.42 -4.40 9.21
N MET A 72 21.62 -3.09 9.32
CA MET A 72 20.56 -2.09 9.17
C MET A 72 19.98 -2.04 7.75
N ASP A 73 20.80 -2.29 6.72
CA ASP A 73 20.31 -2.33 5.34
C ASP A 73 19.47 -3.59 5.08
N ASP A 74 19.81 -4.71 5.73
CA ASP A 74 19.01 -5.95 5.67
C ASP A 74 17.64 -5.77 6.33
N ILE A 75 17.59 -5.17 7.52
CA ILE A 75 16.34 -4.87 8.23
C ILE A 75 15.42 -3.97 7.39
N LYS A 76 15.98 -2.92 6.78
CA LYS A 76 15.22 -2.00 5.92
C LYS A 76 14.72 -2.70 4.66
N SER A 77 15.54 -3.56 4.06
CA SER A 77 15.16 -4.38 2.90
C SER A 77 13.98 -5.30 3.24
N ALA A 78 14.07 -6.04 4.35
CA ALA A 78 13.02 -6.95 4.80
C ALA A 78 11.71 -6.22 5.14
N ALA A 79 11.78 -5.08 5.83
CA ALA A 79 10.60 -4.28 6.15
C ALA A 79 9.92 -3.73 4.89
N ALA A 80 10.71 -3.24 3.92
CA ALA A 80 10.19 -2.77 2.64
C ALA A 80 9.58 -3.91 1.81
N ALA A 81 10.19 -5.11 1.82
CA ALA A 81 9.66 -6.28 1.15
C ALA A 81 8.32 -6.74 1.74
N ALA A 82 8.18 -6.72 3.07
CA ALA A 82 6.91 -7.03 3.74
C ALA A 82 5.81 -6.02 3.36
N LEU A 83 6.16 -4.73 3.28
CA LEU A 83 5.25 -3.68 2.84
C LEU A 83 4.83 -3.88 1.37
N ALA A 84 5.79 -4.18 0.50
CA ALA A 84 5.52 -4.49 -0.91
C ALA A 84 4.59 -5.69 -1.05
N ALA A 85 4.83 -6.79 -0.33
CA ALA A 85 3.96 -7.96 -0.35
C ALA A 85 2.53 -7.65 0.13
N LEU A 86 2.39 -6.86 1.20
CA LEU A 86 1.08 -6.46 1.72
C LEU A 86 0.29 -5.64 0.69
N PHE A 87 0.89 -4.59 0.14
CA PHE A 87 0.22 -3.75 -0.84
C PHE A 87 0.00 -4.47 -2.18
N CYS A 88 0.89 -5.40 -2.55
CA CYS A 88 0.69 -6.27 -3.70
C CYS A 88 -0.57 -7.13 -3.53
N LEU A 89 -0.74 -7.77 -2.38
CA LEU A 89 -1.95 -8.56 -2.08
C LEU A 89 -3.22 -7.72 -2.15
N ILE A 90 -3.22 -6.53 -1.55
CA ILE A 90 -4.36 -5.59 -1.63
C ILE A 90 -4.63 -5.21 -3.08
N THR A 91 -3.58 -4.91 -3.85
CA THR A 91 -3.67 -4.56 -5.28
C THR A 91 -4.25 -5.72 -6.10
N THR A 92 -3.85 -6.96 -5.84
CA THR A 92 -4.40 -8.14 -6.52
C THR A 92 -5.89 -8.32 -6.22
N VAL A 93 -6.29 -8.21 -4.95
CA VAL A 93 -7.70 -8.33 -4.58
C VAL A 93 -8.52 -7.24 -5.24
N THR A 94 -8.11 -5.98 -5.09
CA THR A 94 -8.81 -4.82 -5.68
C THR A 94 -8.81 -4.83 -7.21
N GLY A 95 -7.80 -5.43 -7.85
CA GLY A 95 -7.68 -5.53 -9.31
C GLY A 95 -8.48 -6.66 -9.94
N SER A 96 -8.98 -7.60 -9.13
CA SER A 96 -9.75 -8.77 -9.59
C SER A 96 -11.27 -8.60 -9.49
N MET A 97 -11.72 -7.49 -8.89
CA MET A 97 -13.12 -7.11 -8.73
C MET A 97 -13.62 -6.36 -9.97
#